data_AF-A0A031IB99-F1
#
_entry.id   AF-A0A031IB99-F1
#
_cell.length_a   1.000
_cell.length_b   1.000
_cell.length_c   1.000
_cell.angle_alpha   90.00
_cell.angle_beta   90.00
_cell.angle_gamma   90.00
#
_symmetry.space_group_name_H-M   'P 1'
#
loop_
_entity.id
_entity.type
_entity.pdbx_description
1 polymer ?
#
loop_
_entity_poly.entity_id
_entity_poly.type
_entity_poly.pdbx_seq_one_letter_code
_entity_poly.pdbx_strand_id
1 'polypeptide(L)'
;MMEFDTIAAISTPMGEGAIAIVRLSGPDAVAIADRVYKGTNRLTEVPTHTIHYGKLVDHEADRVVDEVMVSVMRAPKTFTREDVIELNCHGGVIAVNRVLELILAQPEVRLAEPGEFTKRAFLNGRIDLSQAEAVMDLIRAKTDRAMHVAVSQIEGRLSKLVQDLRQQLLQTIAAIEVNIDYPEYDAEEMTQQIVERDAGAVRAILAELLTTARQGKILREGLSTAIIGRPNVGKSSLLNTLVQEAKAIVTDIAGTTRDTIEEYVNVRGVPLKLIDTAGIRETEDIVERMGVEKSRQALKTADLILLVLNGNDVLTDEDVLLFEAIKGMNAIIIVNKSDLAQQIDLVRVTELADGRPIVTTSLLEEAGVNDLEAAIASLFFEQGVESQDMTYVSNARHIQLIKRASQMIEDALGAAEAAMPIDMVQIDLRRAWDTLGEINGDTAQDSLLDQLFSQFCLGK
;
A
#
# COMPACT_ATOMS: atom_id res chain seq x y z
N MET A 1 -4.39 3.71 -30.41
CA MET A 1 -4.27 5.18 -30.46
C MET A 1 -5.17 5.72 -29.36
N MET A 2 -4.59 6.15 -28.24
CA MET A 2 -5.38 6.77 -27.17
C MET A 2 -5.70 8.21 -27.59
N GLU A 3 -6.98 8.50 -27.84
CA GLU A 3 -7.44 9.89 -27.91
C GLU A 3 -7.34 10.47 -26.50
N PHE A 4 -6.35 11.35 -26.28
CA PHE A 4 -6.23 12.14 -25.06
C PHE A 4 -7.31 13.25 -25.08
N ASP A 5 -8.56 12.85 -24.85
CA ASP A 5 -9.68 13.76 -24.56
C ASP A 5 -9.44 14.52 -23.24
N THR A 6 -10.24 15.55 -22.96
CA THR A 6 -10.16 16.23 -21.65
C THR A 6 -11.02 15.49 -20.64
N ILE A 7 -10.43 15.17 -19.48
CA ILE A 7 -11.13 14.52 -18.37
C ILE A 7 -11.31 15.47 -17.19
N ALA A 8 -12.38 15.27 -16.43
CA ALA A 8 -12.64 15.97 -15.18
C ALA A 8 -13.09 15.03 -14.06
N ALA A 9 -12.70 15.33 -12.81
CA ALA A 9 -13.22 14.67 -11.62
C ALA A 9 -13.00 15.49 -10.34
N ILE A 10 -13.72 15.13 -9.28
CA ILE A 10 -13.48 15.64 -7.92
C ILE A 10 -12.23 14.97 -7.36
N SER A 11 -11.23 15.76 -6.94
CA SER A 11 -9.93 15.27 -6.46
C SER A 11 -9.80 15.25 -4.92
N THR A 12 -10.78 15.81 -4.22
CA THR A 12 -10.86 15.80 -2.74
C THR A 12 -11.79 14.70 -2.24
N PRO A 13 -11.61 14.20 -1.01
CA PRO A 13 -12.56 13.26 -0.41
C PRO A 13 -14.00 13.78 -0.43
N MET A 14 -14.96 12.88 -0.60
CA MET A 14 -16.38 13.23 -0.49
C MET A 14 -16.72 13.51 0.97
N GLY A 15 -17.39 14.63 1.23
CA GLY A 15 -17.79 15.04 2.58
C GLY A 15 -18.02 16.53 2.67
N GLU A 16 -18.18 17.01 3.89
CA GLU A 16 -18.23 18.44 4.19
C GLU A 16 -16.82 18.95 4.49
N GLY A 17 -16.39 19.96 3.74
CA GLY A 17 -15.12 20.65 3.96
C GLY A 17 -15.22 22.12 3.60
N ALA A 18 -14.22 22.91 4.01
CA ALA A 18 -14.14 24.31 3.61
C ALA A 18 -13.91 24.45 2.09
N ILE A 19 -13.09 23.56 1.52
CA ILE A 19 -12.64 23.61 0.13
C ILE A 19 -12.77 22.21 -0.49
N ALA A 20 -13.15 22.17 -1.76
CA ALA A 20 -13.03 21.00 -2.61
C ALA A 20 -12.37 21.36 -3.94
N ILE A 21 -11.83 20.35 -4.62
CA ILE A 21 -11.11 20.53 -5.88
C ILE A 21 -11.78 19.73 -6.98
N VAL A 22 -12.19 20.41 -8.06
CA VAL A 22 -12.51 19.79 -9.34
C VAL A 22 -11.31 19.97 -10.27
N ARG A 23 -10.72 18.86 -10.71
CA ARG A 23 -9.53 18.85 -11.56
C ARG A 23 -9.91 18.50 -12.98
N LEU A 24 -9.31 19.19 -13.94
CA LEU A 24 -9.35 18.87 -15.37
C LEU A 24 -7.94 18.52 -15.87
N SER A 25 -7.81 17.59 -16.81
CA SER A 25 -6.57 17.28 -17.52
C SER A 25 -6.84 16.96 -18.98
N GLY A 26 -6.06 17.54 -19.89
CA GLY A 26 -6.17 17.28 -21.33
C GLY A 26 -5.90 18.52 -22.18
N PRO A 27 -5.92 18.38 -23.51
CA PRO A 27 -5.56 19.45 -24.43
C PRO A 27 -6.46 20.69 -24.35
N ASP A 28 -7.73 20.51 -23.98
CA ASP A 28 -8.73 21.58 -23.93
C ASP A 28 -9.00 22.10 -22.51
N ALA A 29 -8.32 21.56 -21.49
CA ALA A 29 -8.60 21.86 -20.07
C ALA A 29 -8.62 23.37 -19.77
N VAL A 30 -7.63 24.12 -20.26
CA VAL A 30 -7.55 25.57 -20.04
C VAL A 30 -8.65 26.32 -20.80
N ALA A 31 -8.90 25.94 -22.05
CA ALA A 31 -9.90 26.59 -22.89
C ALA A 31 -11.31 26.39 -22.32
N ILE A 32 -11.61 25.19 -21.83
CA ILE A 32 -12.89 24.83 -21.22
C ILE A 32 -13.11 25.60 -19.93
N ALA A 33 -12.10 25.62 -19.05
CA ALA A 33 -12.18 26.40 -17.82
C ALA A 33 -12.39 27.91 -18.10
N ASP A 34 -11.74 28.46 -19.12
CA ASP A 34 -11.88 29.88 -19.51
C ASP A 34 -13.30 30.25 -19.96
N ARG A 35 -14.04 29.33 -20.61
CA ARG A 35 -15.43 29.60 -21.06
C ARG A 35 -16.39 29.83 -19.90
N VAL A 36 -16.25 29.04 -18.84
CA VAL A 36 -17.14 29.07 -17.68
C VAL A 36 -16.64 29.98 -16.57
N TYR A 37 -15.41 30.49 -16.68
CA TYR A 37 -14.80 31.37 -15.69
C TYR A 37 -15.04 32.84 -16.01
N LYS A 38 -15.37 33.61 -14.98
CA LYS A 38 -15.50 35.07 -15.02
C LYS A 38 -14.62 35.68 -13.94
N GLY A 39 -13.51 36.28 -14.37
CA GLY A 39 -12.59 37.00 -13.50
C GLY A 39 -11.93 38.18 -14.21
N THR A 40 -10.83 38.68 -13.66
CA THR A 40 -10.12 39.86 -14.19
C THR A 40 -9.45 39.59 -15.54
N ASN A 41 -8.79 38.44 -15.67
CA ASN A 41 -8.05 38.04 -16.87
C ASN A 41 -8.62 36.73 -17.41
N ARG A 42 -8.45 36.48 -18.71
CA ARG A 42 -8.75 35.18 -19.31
C ARG A 42 -7.73 34.14 -18.84
N LEU A 43 -8.18 32.95 -18.47
CA LEU A 43 -7.32 31.83 -18.06
C LEU A 43 -6.40 31.35 -19.20
N THR A 44 -6.77 31.64 -20.45
CA THR A 44 -5.93 31.34 -21.61
C THR A 44 -4.72 32.27 -21.75
N GLU A 45 -4.75 33.46 -21.15
CA GLU A 45 -3.74 34.52 -21.33
C GLU A 45 -2.80 34.67 -20.11
N VAL A 46 -3.13 34.01 -19.01
CA VAL A 46 -2.33 34.07 -17.77
C VAL A 46 -1.10 33.14 -17.83
N PRO A 47 -0.04 33.43 -17.04
CA PRO A 47 1.09 32.54 -16.90
C PRO A 47 0.70 31.15 -16.37
N THR A 48 1.58 30.18 -16.54
CA THR A 48 1.43 28.85 -15.92
C THR A 48 1.84 28.90 -14.44
N HIS A 49 1.29 27.97 -13.65
CA HIS A 49 1.53 27.82 -12.20
C HIS A 49 1.13 29.04 -11.39
N THR A 50 0.04 29.69 -11.79
CA THR A 50 -0.56 30.84 -11.09
C THR A 50 -1.99 30.55 -10.67
N ILE A 51 -2.47 31.31 -9.69
CA ILE A 51 -3.81 31.17 -9.11
C ILE A 51 -4.63 32.42 -9.42
N HIS A 52 -5.87 32.23 -9.86
CA HIS A 52 -6.77 33.30 -10.29
C HIS A 52 -8.12 33.22 -9.58
N TYR A 53 -8.48 34.29 -8.87
CA TYR A 53 -9.77 34.42 -8.21
C TYR A 53 -10.86 34.82 -9.22
N GLY A 54 -12.03 34.22 -9.15
CA GLY A 54 -13.18 34.62 -9.96
C GLY A 54 -14.42 33.80 -9.66
N LYS A 55 -15.37 33.79 -10.59
CA LYS A 55 -16.64 33.08 -10.46
C LYS A 55 -16.83 32.10 -11.60
N LEU A 56 -17.40 30.94 -11.31
CA LEU A 56 -17.90 30.03 -12.32
C LEU A 56 -19.35 30.40 -12.66
N VAL A 57 -19.64 30.54 -13.95
CA VAL A 57 -20.94 31.00 -14.45
C VAL A 57 -21.49 29.97 -15.43
N ASP A 58 -22.73 29.59 -15.19
CA ASP A 58 -23.56 28.82 -16.11
C ASP A 58 -24.28 29.82 -17.02
N HIS A 59 -23.79 29.96 -18.26
CA HIS A 59 -24.30 30.95 -19.22
C HIS A 59 -25.68 30.59 -19.78
N GLU A 60 -26.08 29.31 -19.77
CA GLU A 60 -27.40 28.90 -20.23
C GLU A 60 -28.48 29.26 -19.20
N ALA A 61 -28.18 29.05 -17.92
CA ALA A 61 -29.08 29.40 -16.82
C ALA A 61 -28.87 30.82 -16.26
N ASP A 62 -27.94 31.59 -16.83
CA ASP A 62 -27.52 32.93 -16.40
C ASP A 62 -27.33 33.05 -14.87
N ARG A 63 -26.57 32.12 -14.29
CA ARG A 63 -26.36 32.05 -12.84
C ARG A 63 -24.91 31.81 -12.46
N VAL A 64 -24.52 32.38 -11.32
CA VAL A 64 -23.24 32.05 -10.68
C VAL A 64 -23.38 30.69 -10.01
N VAL A 65 -22.48 29.77 -10.36
CA VAL A 65 -22.41 28.44 -9.76
C VAL A 65 -21.64 28.49 -8.45
N ASP A 66 -20.44 29.05 -8.48
CA ASP A 66 -19.63 29.26 -7.29
C ASP A 66 -18.58 30.37 -7.48
N GLU A 67 -18.03 30.86 -6.38
CA GLU A 67 -16.83 31.69 -6.33
C GLU A 67 -15.61 30.82 -6.04
N VAL A 68 -14.58 30.92 -6.88
CA VAL A 68 -13.49 29.93 -6.93
C VAL A 68 -12.11 30.56 -7.05
N MET A 69 -11.10 29.77 -6.68
CA MET A 69 -9.70 29.99 -7.03
C MET A 69 -9.28 28.97 -8.08
N VAL A 70 -8.85 29.44 -9.25
CA VAL A 70 -8.45 28.59 -10.37
C VAL A 70 -6.93 28.52 -10.48
N SER A 71 -6.36 27.33 -10.36
CA SER A 71 -4.94 27.11 -10.64
C SER A 71 -4.77 26.70 -12.10
N VAL A 72 -3.96 27.45 -12.85
CA VAL A 72 -3.66 27.19 -14.26
C VAL A 72 -2.28 26.57 -14.38
N MET A 73 -2.17 25.32 -14.83
CA MET A 73 -0.90 24.62 -14.99
C MET A 73 -0.80 24.05 -16.40
N ARG A 74 0.21 24.47 -17.17
CA ARG A 74 0.41 24.03 -18.55
C ARG A 74 1.46 22.93 -18.65
N ALA A 75 1.28 22.06 -19.65
CA ALA A 75 2.23 21.01 -20.01
C ALA A 75 3.65 21.58 -20.24
N PRO A 76 4.72 20.78 -20.01
CA PRO A 76 4.71 19.44 -19.44
C PRO A 76 4.83 19.42 -17.90
N LYS A 77 4.84 20.59 -17.24
CA LYS A 77 5.15 20.71 -15.80
C LYS A 77 3.93 20.46 -14.91
N THR A 78 3.19 19.39 -15.16
CA THR A 78 1.94 19.04 -14.48
C THR A 78 1.91 17.56 -14.11
N PHE A 79 1.00 17.14 -13.22
CA PHE A 79 0.88 15.74 -12.77
C PHE A 79 0.73 14.77 -13.94
N THR A 80 -0.11 15.08 -14.91
CA THR A 80 -0.34 14.23 -16.09
C THR A 80 0.63 14.51 -17.23
N ARG A 81 1.48 15.54 -17.14
CA ARG A 81 2.23 16.15 -18.26
C ARG A 81 1.36 16.79 -19.35
N GLU A 82 0.06 16.88 -19.14
CA GLU A 82 -0.88 17.61 -20.00
C GLU A 82 -1.19 19.00 -19.41
N ASP A 83 -2.00 19.80 -20.08
CA ASP A 83 -2.59 20.98 -19.46
C ASP A 83 -3.56 20.55 -18.36
N VAL A 84 -3.45 21.17 -17.17
CA VAL A 84 -4.22 20.85 -15.96
C VAL A 84 -4.81 22.12 -15.37
N ILE A 85 -6.10 22.05 -15.03
CA ILE A 85 -6.81 23.08 -14.27
C ILE A 85 -7.27 22.47 -12.95
N GLU A 86 -7.10 23.22 -11.85
CA GLU A 86 -7.73 22.90 -10.57
C GLU A 86 -8.65 24.03 -10.13
N LEU A 87 -9.94 23.72 -10.03
CA LEU A 87 -10.99 24.60 -9.56
C LEU A 87 -11.18 24.37 -8.05
N ASN A 88 -10.69 25.30 -7.24
CA ASN A 88 -10.87 25.26 -5.78
C ASN A 88 -12.18 25.98 -5.45
N CYS A 89 -13.21 25.20 -5.12
CA CYS A 89 -14.57 25.66 -4.83
C CYS A 89 -14.95 25.37 -3.36
N HIS A 90 -16.13 25.84 -2.94
CA HIS A 90 -16.62 25.55 -1.60
C HIS A 90 -16.87 24.05 -1.42
N GLY A 91 -16.38 23.48 -0.31
CA GLY A 91 -16.38 22.03 -0.07
C GLY A 91 -17.72 21.43 0.36
N GLY A 92 -18.84 22.06 0.05
CA GLY A 92 -20.16 21.47 0.27
C GLY A 92 -20.54 20.55 -0.87
N VAL A 93 -21.01 19.33 -0.58
CA VAL A 93 -21.32 18.28 -1.59
C VAL A 93 -22.11 18.81 -2.81
N ILE A 94 -23.11 19.66 -2.58
CA ILE A 94 -23.93 20.26 -3.65
C ILE A 94 -23.11 21.25 -4.50
N ALA A 95 -22.28 22.09 -3.88
CA ALA A 95 -21.47 23.08 -4.59
C ALA A 95 -20.47 22.39 -5.52
N VAL A 96 -19.76 21.39 -5.01
CA VAL A 96 -18.76 20.62 -5.78
C VAL A 96 -19.41 19.88 -6.95
N ASN A 97 -20.53 19.21 -6.73
CA ASN A 97 -21.26 18.51 -7.80
C ASN A 97 -21.73 19.47 -8.89
N ARG A 98 -22.22 20.66 -8.53
CA ARG A 98 -22.61 21.68 -9.53
C ARG A 98 -21.42 22.19 -10.34
N VAL A 99 -20.26 22.37 -9.71
CA VAL A 99 -19.03 22.75 -10.44
C VAL A 99 -18.64 21.64 -11.41
N LEU A 100 -18.68 20.37 -10.99
CA LEU A 100 -18.39 19.24 -11.88
C LEU A 100 -19.41 19.15 -13.02
N GLU A 101 -20.71 19.27 -12.74
CA GLU A 101 -21.79 19.26 -13.74
C GLU A 101 -21.59 20.37 -14.78
N LEU A 102 -21.23 21.59 -14.36
CA LEU A 102 -20.94 22.71 -15.27
C LEU A 102 -19.81 22.38 -16.25
N ILE A 103 -18.77 21.69 -15.76
CA ILE A 103 -17.64 21.26 -16.59
C ILE A 103 -18.03 20.11 -17.52
N LEU A 104 -18.77 19.11 -17.02
CA LEU A 104 -19.24 17.96 -17.81
C LEU A 104 -20.31 18.32 -18.84
N ALA A 105 -20.95 19.48 -18.72
CA ALA A 105 -21.86 20.00 -19.74
C ALA A 105 -21.13 20.42 -21.03
N GLN A 106 -19.80 20.54 -21.01
CA GLN A 106 -18.99 20.87 -22.17
C GLN A 106 -18.74 19.61 -23.02
N PRO A 107 -18.96 19.64 -24.34
CA PRO A 107 -18.93 18.44 -25.19
C PRO A 107 -17.54 17.80 -25.29
N GLU A 108 -16.47 18.54 -24.99
CA GLU A 108 -15.09 18.07 -25.05
C GLU A 108 -14.59 17.43 -23.73
N VAL A 109 -15.43 17.39 -22.69
CA VAL A 109 -15.06 16.81 -21.39
C VAL A 109 -15.84 15.52 -21.12
N ARG A 110 -15.14 14.52 -20.60
CA ARG A 110 -15.81 13.40 -19.92
C ARG A 110 -15.38 13.26 -18.46
N LEU A 111 -16.17 12.49 -17.73
CA LEU A 111 -15.79 12.08 -16.38
C LEU A 111 -14.57 11.15 -16.45
N ALA A 112 -13.56 11.44 -15.63
CA ALA A 112 -12.38 10.59 -15.52
C ALA A 112 -12.73 9.19 -14.98
N GLU A 113 -12.06 8.17 -15.50
CA GLU A 113 -12.09 6.83 -14.92
C GLU A 113 -11.27 6.76 -13.60
N PRO A 114 -11.51 5.76 -12.74
CA PRO A 114 -10.66 5.54 -11.57
C PRO A 114 -9.19 5.36 -11.98
N GLY A 115 -8.28 6.10 -11.34
CA GLY A 115 -6.84 6.00 -11.61
C GLY A 115 -6.38 6.73 -12.87
N GLU A 116 -7.28 7.36 -13.62
CA GLU A 116 -6.94 7.85 -14.96
C GLU A 116 -5.90 8.97 -14.96
N PHE A 117 -5.90 9.87 -13.97
CA PHE A 117 -4.88 10.94 -13.93
C PHE A 117 -3.48 10.34 -13.73
N THR A 118 -3.34 9.34 -12.86
CA THR A 118 -2.09 8.64 -12.60
C THR A 118 -1.71 7.75 -13.80
N LYS A 119 -2.69 7.12 -14.45
CA LYS A 119 -2.50 6.38 -15.71
C LYS A 119 -1.93 7.31 -16.79
N ARG A 120 -2.47 8.52 -16.96
CA ARG A 120 -1.92 9.50 -17.92
C ARG A 120 -0.52 9.97 -17.53
N ALA A 121 -0.24 10.17 -16.24
CA ALA A 121 1.10 10.48 -15.76
C ALA A 121 2.11 9.37 -16.12
N PHE A 122 1.71 8.10 -16.00
CA PHE A 122 2.49 6.93 -16.41
C PHE A 122 2.70 6.90 -17.93
N LEU A 123 1.61 6.98 -18.71
CA LEU A 123 1.66 6.93 -20.18
C LEU A 123 2.48 8.07 -20.80
N ASN A 124 2.47 9.25 -20.18
CA ASN A 124 3.28 10.39 -20.60
C ASN A 124 4.74 10.32 -20.07
N GLY A 125 5.12 9.23 -19.43
CA GLY A 125 6.48 8.95 -18.96
C GLY A 125 6.94 9.86 -17.80
N ARG A 126 6.00 10.41 -17.01
CA ARG A 126 6.35 11.19 -15.81
C ARG A 126 6.77 10.28 -14.67
N ILE A 127 6.07 9.17 -14.53
CA ILE A 127 6.26 8.17 -13.49
C ILE A 127 6.25 6.79 -14.14
N ASP A 128 6.88 5.81 -13.52
CA ASP A 128 6.73 4.39 -13.88
C ASP A 128 5.60 3.73 -13.06
N LEU A 129 5.34 2.45 -13.34
CA LEU A 129 4.25 1.70 -12.70
C LEU A 129 4.48 1.50 -11.19
N SER A 130 5.72 1.30 -10.76
CA SER A 130 6.06 1.14 -9.34
C SER A 130 5.83 2.44 -8.57
N GLN A 131 6.14 3.60 -9.18
CA GLN A 131 5.86 4.91 -8.63
C GLN A 131 4.35 5.21 -8.59
N ALA A 132 3.60 4.81 -9.62
CA ALA A 132 2.14 4.94 -9.64
C ALA A 132 1.48 4.16 -8.49
N GLU A 133 1.92 2.92 -8.25
CA GLU A 133 1.45 2.13 -7.11
C GLU A 133 1.84 2.78 -5.76
N ALA A 134 3.04 3.35 -5.66
CA ALA A 134 3.49 4.03 -4.45
C ALA A 134 2.68 5.29 -4.12
N VAL A 135 2.11 5.98 -5.12
CA VAL A 135 1.14 7.08 -4.89
C VAL A 135 -0.09 6.56 -4.13
N MET A 136 -0.58 5.36 -4.42
CA MET A 136 -1.69 4.76 -3.65
C MET A 136 -1.26 4.42 -2.23
N ASP A 137 -0.10 3.79 -2.09
CA ASP A 137 0.42 3.37 -0.80
C ASP A 137 0.61 4.60 0.12
N LEU A 138 1.01 5.75 -0.42
CA LEU A 138 1.13 6.99 0.32
C LEU A 138 -0.22 7.49 0.85
N ILE A 139 -1.27 7.44 0.02
CA ILE A 139 -2.62 7.88 0.40
C ILE A 139 -3.22 6.96 1.47
N ARG A 140 -2.92 5.65 1.38
CA ARG A 140 -3.46 4.62 2.26
C ARG A 140 -2.60 4.38 3.51
N ALA A 141 -1.43 4.98 3.59
CA ALA A 141 -0.48 4.77 4.68
C ALA A 141 -1.13 4.95 6.05
N LYS A 142 -0.96 3.96 6.92
CA LYS A 142 -1.56 3.92 8.28
C LYS A 142 -0.55 4.25 9.38
N THR A 143 0.73 4.37 9.04
CA THR A 143 1.81 4.71 9.98
C THR A 143 2.83 5.61 9.29
N ASP A 144 3.58 6.40 10.05
CA ASP A 144 4.66 7.23 9.51
C ASP A 144 5.70 6.38 8.77
N ARG A 145 5.98 5.16 9.25
CA ARG A 145 6.88 4.22 8.58
C ARG A 145 6.36 3.76 7.22
N ALA A 146 5.08 3.41 7.12
CA ALA A 146 4.44 3.07 5.85
C ALA A 146 4.48 4.25 4.87
N MET A 147 4.24 5.47 5.39
CA MET A 147 4.34 6.71 4.62
C MET A 147 5.76 6.91 4.06
N HIS A 148 6.79 6.76 4.90
CA HIS A 148 8.19 6.87 4.47
C HIS A 148 8.57 5.86 3.38
N VAL A 149 8.13 4.60 3.50
CA VAL A 149 8.34 3.59 2.47
C VAL A 149 7.70 4.03 1.15
N ALA A 150 6.43 4.47 1.18
CA ALA A 150 5.73 4.94 -0.01
C ALA A 150 6.42 6.17 -0.65
N VAL A 151 6.86 7.16 0.14
CA VAL A 151 7.61 8.32 -0.36
C VAL A 151 8.91 7.88 -1.06
N SER A 152 9.67 6.97 -0.45
CA SER A 152 10.93 6.48 -1.03
C SER A 152 10.74 5.77 -2.38
N GLN A 153 9.60 5.09 -2.56
CA GLN A 153 9.24 4.46 -3.83
C GLN A 153 8.74 5.50 -4.85
N ILE A 154 7.99 6.53 -4.44
CA ILE A 154 7.61 7.66 -5.32
C ILE A 154 8.86 8.38 -5.84
N GLU A 155 9.89 8.54 -5.00
CA GLU A 155 11.20 9.09 -5.41
C GLU A 155 11.94 8.21 -6.43
N GLY A 156 11.46 7.00 -6.70
CA GLY A 156 11.98 6.11 -7.72
C GLY A 156 13.13 5.21 -7.27
N ARG A 157 13.33 4.99 -5.96
CA ARG A 157 14.41 4.11 -5.46
C ARG A 157 14.30 2.69 -6.02
N LEU A 158 13.10 2.09 -5.96
CA LEU A 158 12.85 0.76 -6.52
C LEU A 158 13.03 0.74 -8.04
N SER A 159 12.48 1.74 -8.72
CA SER A 159 12.59 1.87 -10.18
C SER A 159 14.04 1.92 -10.66
N LYS A 160 14.86 2.76 -10.03
CA LYS A 160 16.29 2.89 -10.31
C LYS A 160 17.01 1.56 -10.08
N LEU A 161 16.75 0.91 -8.95
CA LEU A 161 17.35 -0.40 -8.66
C LEU A 161 16.99 -1.43 -9.72
N VAL A 162 15.72 -1.52 -10.12
CA VAL A 162 15.25 -2.44 -11.17
C VAL A 162 15.89 -2.10 -12.52
N GLN A 163 16.01 -0.82 -12.87
CA GLN A 163 16.69 -0.38 -14.08
C GLN A 163 18.18 -0.77 -14.08
N ASP A 164 18.87 -0.58 -12.96
CA ASP A 164 20.29 -0.95 -12.81
C ASP A 164 20.48 -2.48 -12.97
N LEU A 165 19.62 -3.29 -12.35
CA LEU A 165 19.64 -4.75 -12.50
C LEU A 165 19.35 -5.19 -13.95
N ARG A 166 18.36 -4.56 -14.60
CA ARG A 166 18.05 -4.83 -16.01
C ARG A 166 19.19 -4.43 -16.94
N GLN A 167 19.88 -3.34 -16.64
CA GLN A 167 21.04 -2.91 -17.42
C GLN A 167 22.20 -3.92 -17.29
N GLN A 168 22.42 -4.47 -16.10
CA GLN A 168 23.40 -5.55 -15.88
C GLN A 168 23.04 -6.80 -16.69
N LEU A 169 21.80 -7.29 -16.58
CA LEU A 169 21.34 -8.45 -17.35
C LEU A 169 21.44 -8.21 -18.87
N LEU A 170 21.10 -7.01 -19.34
CA LEU A 170 21.18 -6.66 -20.76
C LEU A 170 22.64 -6.70 -21.26
N GLN A 171 23.60 -6.25 -20.45
CA GLN A 171 25.02 -6.34 -20.77
C GLN A 171 25.47 -7.81 -20.84
N THR A 172 25.05 -8.66 -19.90
CA THR A 172 25.32 -10.11 -19.94
C THR A 172 24.74 -10.75 -21.20
N ILE A 173 23.47 -10.45 -21.51
CA ILE A 173 22.79 -10.97 -22.72
C ILE A 173 23.51 -10.53 -23.99
N ALA A 174 23.94 -9.27 -24.07
CA ALA A 174 24.67 -8.77 -25.23
C ALA A 174 26.06 -9.42 -25.38
N ALA A 175 26.76 -9.68 -24.28
CA ALA A 175 28.04 -10.39 -24.31
C ALA A 175 27.87 -11.84 -24.80
N ILE A 176 26.81 -12.50 -24.35
CA ILE A 176 26.42 -13.83 -24.83
C ILE A 176 26.12 -13.81 -26.33
N GLU A 177 25.30 -12.87 -26.81
CA GLU A 177 24.92 -12.78 -28.22
C GLU A 177 26.13 -12.69 -29.15
N VAL A 178 27.15 -11.89 -28.77
CA VAL A 178 28.39 -11.77 -29.54
C VAL A 178 29.14 -13.10 -29.62
N ASN A 179 29.18 -13.87 -28.54
CA ASN A 179 29.85 -15.18 -28.51
C ASN A 179 29.08 -16.25 -29.31
N ILE A 180 27.74 -16.13 -29.39
CA ILE A 180 26.90 -17.00 -30.24
C ILE A 180 27.17 -16.70 -31.72
N ASP A 181 27.17 -15.41 -32.10
CA ASP A 181 27.35 -14.99 -33.50
C ASP A 181 28.80 -15.17 -34.00
N TYR A 182 29.78 -14.98 -33.12
CA TYR A 182 31.22 -15.00 -33.43
C TYR A 182 32.01 -15.84 -32.41
N PRO A 183 31.88 -17.18 -32.42
CA PRO A 183 32.57 -18.02 -31.45
C PRO A 183 34.10 -17.99 -31.68
N GLU A 184 34.83 -17.47 -30.70
CA GLU A 184 36.30 -17.59 -30.60
C GLU A 184 36.70 -18.92 -29.90
N TYR A 185 38.00 -19.26 -29.91
CA TYR A 185 38.51 -20.35 -29.06
C TYR A 185 38.25 -19.98 -27.60
N ASP A 186 37.60 -20.88 -26.84
CA ASP A 186 37.23 -20.74 -25.42
C ASP A 186 35.99 -19.87 -25.12
N ALA A 187 35.14 -19.56 -26.12
CA ALA A 187 33.92 -18.76 -25.96
C ALA A 187 32.95 -19.30 -24.88
N GLU A 188 32.84 -20.63 -24.73
CA GLU A 188 31.97 -21.27 -23.74
C GLU A 188 32.43 -21.00 -22.29
N GLU A 189 33.72 -21.19 -22.01
CA GLU A 189 34.28 -21.01 -20.66
C GLU A 189 34.26 -19.53 -20.24
N MET A 190 34.56 -18.62 -21.18
CA MET A 190 34.43 -17.19 -20.93
C MET A 190 33.00 -16.76 -20.64
N THR A 191 32.03 -17.33 -21.37
CA THR A 191 30.61 -17.00 -21.18
C THR A 191 30.11 -17.47 -19.82
N GLN A 192 30.47 -18.68 -19.41
CA GLN A 192 30.13 -19.21 -18.09
C GLN A 192 30.61 -18.27 -16.97
N GLN A 193 31.87 -17.82 -17.02
CA GLN A 193 32.42 -16.91 -16.02
C GLN A 193 31.68 -15.56 -15.98
N ILE A 194 31.28 -15.03 -17.14
CA ILE A 194 30.49 -13.80 -17.23
C ILE A 194 29.12 -13.99 -16.58
N VAL A 195 28.42 -15.09 -16.88
CA VAL A 195 27.10 -15.41 -16.31
C VAL A 195 27.19 -15.59 -14.79
N GLU A 196 28.13 -16.39 -14.31
CA GLU A 196 28.33 -16.63 -12.86
C GLU A 196 28.58 -15.32 -12.11
N ARG A 197 29.42 -14.44 -12.67
CA ARG A 197 29.72 -13.14 -12.07
C ARG A 197 28.51 -12.20 -12.08
N ASP A 198 27.91 -11.98 -13.24
CA ASP A 198 26.92 -10.92 -13.42
C ASP A 198 25.53 -11.35 -12.94
N ALA A 199 25.07 -12.55 -13.32
CA ALA A 199 23.79 -13.08 -12.86
C ALA A 199 23.85 -13.43 -11.35
N GLY A 200 25.01 -13.87 -10.86
CA GLY A 200 25.25 -14.08 -9.43
C GLY A 200 25.13 -12.79 -8.60
N ALA A 201 25.61 -11.66 -9.12
CA ALA A 201 25.46 -10.35 -8.48
C ALA A 201 23.99 -9.91 -8.44
N VAL A 202 23.26 -10.06 -9.55
CA VAL A 202 21.82 -9.76 -9.60
C VAL A 202 21.05 -10.63 -8.60
N ARG A 203 21.33 -11.94 -8.54
CA ARG A 203 20.71 -12.88 -7.58
C ARG A 203 20.88 -12.42 -6.14
N ALA A 204 22.08 -11.96 -5.76
CA ALA A 204 22.34 -11.50 -4.39
C ALA A 204 21.47 -10.30 -4.01
N ILE A 205 21.30 -9.34 -4.93
CA ILE A 205 20.45 -8.16 -4.72
C ILE A 205 18.97 -8.55 -4.64
N LEU A 206 18.50 -9.44 -5.53
CA LEU A 206 17.11 -9.93 -5.46
C LEU A 206 16.82 -10.68 -4.17
N ALA A 207 17.78 -11.47 -3.68
CA ALA A 207 17.66 -12.17 -2.40
C ALA A 207 17.52 -11.16 -1.24
N GLU A 208 18.34 -10.10 -1.21
CA GLU A 208 18.24 -9.04 -0.21
C GLU A 208 16.86 -8.35 -0.24
N LEU A 209 16.33 -8.02 -1.43
CA LEU A 209 14.98 -7.47 -1.56
C LEU A 209 13.90 -8.42 -1.03
N LEU A 210 14.06 -9.73 -1.22
CA LEU A 210 13.11 -10.72 -0.71
C LEU A 210 13.19 -10.88 0.82
N THR A 211 14.35 -10.62 1.44
CA THR A 211 14.46 -10.63 2.91
C THR A 211 13.63 -9.52 3.55
N THR A 212 13.63 -8.32 2.94
CA THR A 212 12.89 -7.16 3.47
C THR A 212 11.42 -7.14 3.04
N ALA A 213 11.03 -7.99 2.08
CA ALA A 213 9.69 -8.04 1.52
C ALA A 213 8.59 -8.36 2.55
N ARG A 214 8.88 -9.23 3.53
CA ARG A 214 7.92 -9.59 4.59
C ARG A 214 7.55 -8.37 5.43
N GLN A 215 8.56 -7.60 5.86
CA GLN A 215 8.36 -6.37 6.62
C GLN A 215 7.64 -5.30 5.78
N GLY A 216 8.05 -5.13 4.52
CA GLY A 216 7.40 -4.21 3.58
C GLY A 216 5.91 -4.51 3.39
N LYS A 217 5.55 -5.80 3.25
CA LYS A 217 4.16 -6.24 3.13
C LYS A 217 3.33 -5.87 4.37
N ILE A 218 3.87 -6.14 5.57
CA ILE A 218 3.18 -5.82 6.84
C ILE A 218 3.00 -4.31 6.99
N LEU A 219 4.01 -3.50 6.68
CA LEU A 219 3.90 -2.04 6.73
C LEU A 219 2.81 -1.50 5.80
N ARG A 220 2.57 -2.16 4.66
CA ARG A 220 1.57 -1.76 3.67
C ARG A 220 0.16 -2.25 3.99
N GLU A 221 0.02 -3.55 4.24
CA GLU A 221 -1.29 -4.21 4.40
C GLU A 221 -1.80 -4.19 5.85
N GLY A 222 -0.92 -3.92 6.80
CA GLY A 222 -1.19 -4.16 8.21
C GLY A 222 -0.93 -5.62 8.59
N LEU A 223 -0.82 -5.81 9.89
CA LEU A 223 -0.69 -7.11 10.52
C LEU A 223 -2.07 -7.57 11.00
N SER A 224 -2.59 -8.65 10.42
CA SER A 224 -3.90 -9.17 10.77
C SER A 224 -3.89 -9.70 12.20
N THR A 225 -4.57 -9.00 13.11
CA THR A 225 -4.46 -9.22 14.55
C THR A 225 -5.81 -9.67 15.12
N ALA A 226 -5.82 -10.83 15.76
CA ALA A 226 -7.00 -11.37 16.45
C ALA A 226 -6.85 -11.24 17.96
N ILE A 227 -7.88 -10.71 18.64
CA ILE A 227 -7.95 -10.65 20.11
C ILE A 227 -8.83 -11.79 20.59
N ILE A 228 -8.26 -12.76 21.31
CA ILE A 228 -8.97 -13.95 21.79
C ILE A 228 -8.92 -14.04 23.31
N GLY A 229 -9.84 -14.80 23.89
CA GLY A 229 -9.95 -14.98 25.34
C GLY A 229 -11.38 -15.28 25.74
N ARG A 230 -11.59 -15.80 26.96
CA ARG A 230 -12.93 -16.07 27.52
C ARG A 230 -13.77 -14.79 27.66
N PRO A 231 -15.09 -14.88 27.85
CA PRO A 231 -15.92 -13.73 28.23
C PRO A 231 -15.34 -13.00 29.46
N ASN A 232 -15.51 -11.67 29.52
CA ASN A 232 -15.14 -10.83 30.67
C ASN A 232 -13.65 -10.79 31.09
N VAL A 233 -12.72 -11.32 30.27
CA VAL A 233 -11.26 -11.22 30.54
C VAL A 233 -10.67 -9.84 30.23
N GLY A 234 -11.42 -8.96 29.55
CA GLY A 234 -10.99 -7.60 29.20
C GLY A 234 -10.63 -7.38 27.72
N LYS A 235 -11.12 -8.22 26.79
CA LYS A 235 -10.89 -8.07 25.34
C LYS A 235 -11.34 -6.70 24.81
N SER A 236 -12.56 -6.26 25.16
CA SER A 236 -13.10 -4.97 24.71
C SER A 236 -12.35 -3.79 25.34
N SER A 237 -11.91 -3.92 26.60
CA SER A 237 -11.04 -2.95 27.25
C SER A 237 -9.72 -2.83 26.48
N LEU A 238 -9.10 -3.95 26.09
CA LEU A 238 -7.85 -3.96 25.34
C LEU A 238 -8.01 -3.27 23.99
N LEU A 239 -9.08 -3.60 23.26
CA LEU A 239 -9.38 -2.97 21.99
C LEU A 239 -9.54 -1.45 22.16
N ASN A 240 -10.31 -1.01 23.16
CA ASN A 240 -10.49 0.41 23.42
C ASN A 240 -9.18 1.11 23.80
N THR A 241 -8.36 0.51 24.66
CA THR A 241 -7.04 1.06 25.03
C THR A 241 -6.15 1.19 23.81
N LEU A 242 -6.06 0.15 22.97
CA LEU A 242 -5.29 0.19 21.72
C LEU A 242 -5.81 1.27 20.76
N VAL A 243 -7.13 1.41 20.62
CA VAL A 243 -7.75 2.43 19.75
C VAL A 243 -7.61 3.86 20.30
N GLN A 244 -7.59 4.03 21.63
CA GLN A 244 -7.46 5.35 22.28
C GLN A 244 -6.01 5.85 22.32
N GLU A 245 -5.05 4.95 22.60
CA GLU A 245 -3.62 5.30 22.67
C GLU A 245 -2.97 5.37 21.30
N ALA A 246 -3.33 4.46 20.38
CA ALA A 246 -2.94 4.64 19.00
C ALA A 246 -3.75 5.81 18.43
N LYS A 247 -3.08 6.83 17.90
CA LYS A 247 -3.73 7.86 17.08
C LYS A 247 -4.57 7.15 16.01
N ALA A 248 -5.87 7.05 16.25
CA ALA A 248 -6.76 6.30 15.40
C ALA A 248 -6.77 6.98 14.04
N ILE A 249 -6.05 6.40 13.08
CA ILE A 249 -6.29 6.69 11.66
C ILE A 249 -7.53 5.89 11.33
N VAL A 250 -8.68 6.34 11.85
CA VAL A 250 -9.98 5.92 11.35
C VAL A 250 -10.01 6.42 9.92
N THR A 251 -9.82 5.51 8.97
CA THR A 251 -10.17 5.85 7.60
C THR A 251 -11.66 5.70 7.46
N ASP A 252 -12.37 6.78 7.74
CA ASP A 252 -13.70 6.99 7.19
C ASP A 252 -13.54 7.22 5.69
N ILE A 253 -13.45 6.15 4.91
CA ILE A 253 -13.80 6.26 3.49
C ILE A 253 -15.32 6.28 3.44
N ALA A 254 -15.90 7.46 3.67
CA ALA A 254 -17.32 7.69 3.48
C ALA A 254 -17.69 7.33 2.03
N GLY A 255 -18.42 6.23 1.83
CA GLY A 255 -18.92 5.83 0.50
C GLY A 255 -18.87 4.34 0.16
N THR A 256 -18.16 3.49 0.91
CA THR A 256 -18.20 2.03 0.65
C THR A 256 -19.37 1.40 1.40
N THR A 257 -20.56 1.48 0.80
CA THR A 257 -21.70 0.67 1.27
C THR A 257 -21.46 -0.79 0.90
N ARG A 258 -20.88 -1.57 1.83
CA ARG A 258 -21.16 -3.02 2.12
C ARG A 258 -20.01 -3.78 2.77
N ASP A 259 -18.83 -3.21 2.90
CA ASP A 259 -17.69 -3.91 3.49
C ASP A 259 -17.46 -3.52 4.95
N THR A 260 -17.08 -4.52 5.75
CA THR A 260 -16.84 -4.45 7.20
C THR A 260 -15.90 -3.28 7.51
N ILE A 261 -16.23 -2.43 8.48
CA ILE A 261 -15.33 -1.35 8.94
C ILE A 261 -14.07 -2.02 9.51
N GLU A 262 -13.00 -2.06 8.73
CA GLU A 262 -11.69 -2.55 9.17
C GLU A 262 -11.04 -1.47 10.04
N GLU A 263 -10.80 -1.77 11.32
CA GLU A 263 -10.13 -0.84 12.24
C GLU A 263 -8.61 -1.10 12.21
N TYR A 264 -7.86 -0.03 11.91
CA TYR A 264 -6.39 -0.04 11.95
C TYR A 264 -5.91 0.72 13.18
N VAL A 265 -4.91 0.16 13.86
CA VAL A 265 -4.27 0.72 15.04
C VAL A 265 -2.77 0.81 14.79
N ASN A 266 -2.16 1.96 15.03
CA ASN A 266 -0.70 2.12 14.94
C ASN A 266 -0.06 1.87 16.31
N VAL A 267 0.64 0.73 16.46
CA VAL A 267 1.39 0.39 17.68
C VAL A 267 2.88 0.49 17.39
N ARG A 268 3.53 1.55 17.88
CA ARG A 268 4.98 1.83 17.70
C ARG A 268 5.47 1.67 16.25
N GLY A 269 4.65 2.10 15.28
CA GLY A 269 4.95 2.03 13.85
C GLY A 269 4.51 0.74 13.15
N VAL A 270 3.94 -0.22 13.88
CA VAL A 270 3.28 -1.43 13.32
C VAL A 270 1.80 -1.12 13.09
N PRO A 271 1.30 -1.17 11.84
CA PRO A 271 -0.13 -1.12 11.60
C PRO A 271 -0.76 -2.47 11.96
N LEU A 272 -1.59 -2.50 13.01
CA LEU A 272 -2.41 -3.66 13.35
C LEU A 272 -3.77 -3.54 12.69
N LYS A 273 -4.15 -4.56 11.91
CA LYS A 273 -5.48 -4.70 11.33
C LYS A 273 -6.30 -5.58 12.26
N LEU A 274 -7.22 -4.98 13.02
CA LEU A 274 -8.03 -5.72 13.99
C LEU A 274 -9.12 -6.51 13.27
N ILE A 275 -9.09 -7.83 13.39
CA ILE A 275 -10.09 -8.72 12.79
C ILE A 275 -11.30 -8.79 13.74
N ASP A 276 -12.50 -8.46 13.24
CA ASP A 276 -13.81 -8.64 13.91
C ASP A 276 -14.24 -7.56 14.93
N THR A 277 -14.39 -6.30 14.48
CA THR A 277 -14.94 -5.19 15.28
C THR A 277 -16.46 -5.01 15.18
N ALA A 278 -17.12 -5.63 14.19
CA ALA A 278 -18.58 -5.56 14.04
C ALA A 278 -19.34 -6.29 15.16
N GLY A 279 -18.70 -7.25 15.84
CA GLY A 279 -19.25 -7.92 17.03
C GLY A 279 -18.87 -7.29 18.37
N ILE A 280 -17.99 -6.29 18.39
CA ILE A 280 -17.51 -5.65 19.63
C ILE A 280 -18.30 -4.37 19.95
N ARG A 281 -18.90 -3.73 18.93
CA ARG A 281 -19.76 -2.54 19.13
C ARG A 281 -21.25 -2.85 19.20
N GLU A 282 -21.72 -3.99 18.69
CA GLU A 282 -23.11 -4.44 18.84
C GLU A 282 -23.15 -5.79 19.54
N THR A 283 -23.24 -5.78 20.87
CA THR A 283 -24.16 -6.58 21.71
C THR A 283 -23.63 -6.68 23.14
N GLU A 284 -24.19 -5.88 24.05
CA GLU A 284 -24.68 -6.50 25.28
C GLU A 284 -25.83 -7.42 24.82
N ASP A 285 -25.76 -8.70 25.16
CA ASP A 285 -26.77 -9.72 24.89
C ASP A 285 -27.00 -10.14 23.42
N ILE A 286 -26.56 -11.36 23.07
CA ILE A 286 -27.30 -12.43 22.31
C ILE A 286 -26.39 -13.38 21.46
N VAL A 287 -25.11 -13.11 21.20
CA VAL A 287 -24.31 -13.91 20.22
C VAL A 287 -23.17 -14.76 20.83
N GLU A 288 -23.32 -15.29 22.05
CA GLU A 288 -22.24 -16.05 22.71
C GLU A 288 -22.12 -17.55 22.33
N ARG A 289 -22.97 -18.09 21.43
CA ARG A 289 -22.85 -19.49 20.94
C ARG A 289 -22.29 -19.65 19.52
N MET A 290 -22.21 -18.57 18.74
CA MET A 290 -21.58 -18.59 17.39
C MET A 290 -20.07 -18.30 17.42
N GLY A 291 -19.51 -17.98 18.60
CA GLY A 291 -18.14 -17.49 18.77
C GLY A 291 -17.03 -18.50 18.49
N VAL A 292 -17.28 -19.82 18.56
CA VAL A 292 -16.21 -20.83 18.39
C VAL A 292 -15.81 -21.02 16.92
N GLU A 293 -16.77 -21.07 15.99
CA GLU A 293 -16.46 -21.18 14.55
C GLU A 293 -15.88 -19.89 13.98
N LYS A 294 -16.40 -18.73 14.39
CA LYS A 294 -15.83 -17.43 14.00
C LYS A 294 -14.43 -17.21 14.56
N SER A 295 -14.17 -17.54 15.83
CA SER A 295 -12.82 -17.48 16.41
C SER A 295 -11.86 -18.41 15.67
N ARG A 296 -12.30 -19.62 15.27
CA ARG A 296 -11.49 -20.54 14.45
C ARG A 296 -11.18 -20.00 13.05
N GLN A 297 -12.08 -19.26 12.43
CA GLN A 297 -11.82 -18.62 11.13
C GLN A 297 -10.84 -17.45 11.29
N ALA A 298 -11.02 -16.59 12.30
CA ALA A 298 -10.11 -15.48 12.59
C ALA A 298 -8.69 -15.98 12.91
N LEU A 299 -8.55 -17.09 13.64
CA LEU A 299 -7.26 -17.73 13.92
C LEU A 299 -6.52 -18.22 12.67
N LYS A 300 -7.23 -18.61 11.61
CA LYS A 300 -6.60 -19.07 10.36
C LYS A 300 -6.00 -17.93 9.54
N THR A 301 -6.54 -16.72 9.69
CA THR A 301 -6.16 -15.55 8.91
C THR A 301 -5.32 -14.55 9.69
N ALA A 302 -5.14 -14.76 11.00
CA ALA A 302 -4.37 -13.85 11.86
C ALA A 302 -2.87 -14.11 11.74
N ASP A 303 -2.12 -13.03 11.52
CA ASP A 303 -0.66 -13.00 11.56
C ASP A 303 -0.13 -12.87 13.01
N LEU A 304 -0.96 -12.30 13.90
CA LEU A 304 -0.71 -12.13 15.34
C LEU A 304 -1.97 -12.39 16.16
N ILE A 305 -1.78 -13.04 17.30
CA ILE A 305 -2.85 -13.30 18.26
C ILE A 305 -2.54 -12.64 19.59
N LEU A 306 -3.49 -11.88 20.12
CA LEU A 306 -3.47 -11.35 21.48
C LEU A 306 -4.38 -12.21 22.34
N LEU A 307 -3.81 -13.15 23.10
CA LEU A 307 -4.57 -14.02 24.01
C LEU A 307 -4.69 -13.35 25.37
N VAL A 308 -5.89 -12.90 25.70
CA VAL A 308 -6.20 -12.22 26.96
C VAL A 308 -6.72 -13.22 27.99
N LEU A 309 -6.05 -13.28 29.13
CA LEU A 309 -6.40 -14.06 30.31
C LEU A 309 -6.77 -13.12 31.48
N ASN A 310 -7.65 -13.57 32.37
CA ASN A 310 -7.95 -12.85 33.61
C ASN A 310 -7.05 -13.36 34.73
N GLY A 311 -6.12 -12.53 35.22
CA GLY A 311 -5.21 -12.88 36.31
C GLY A 311 -5.89 -13.04 37.68
N ASN A 312 -7.09 -12.48 37.85
CA ASN A 312 -7.91 -12.62 39.06
C ASN A 312 -8.62 -13.99 39.17
N ASP A 313 -8.67 -14.77 38.08
CA ASP A 313 -9.27 -16.10 38.04
C ASP A 313 -8.20 -17.19 38.01
N VAL A 314 -8.59 -18.41 38.40
CA VAL A 314 -7.77 -19.61 38.16
C VAL A 314 -7.83 -19.97 36.67
N LEU A 315 -6.73 -20.49 36.14
CA LEU A 315 -6.66 -20.98 34.76
C LEU A 315 -7.67 -22.13 34.54
N THR A 316 -8.51 -22.00 33.51
CA THR A 316 -9.58 -22.97 33.22
C THR A 316 -9.24 -23.89 32.05
N ASP A 317 -9.98 -25.00 31.89
CA ASP A 317 -9.81 -25.90 30.74
C ASP A 317 -10.08 -25.19 29.39
N GLU A 318 -11.00 -24.22 29.37
CA GLU A 318 -11.24 -23.37 28.20
C GLU A 318 -10.01 -22.53 27.83
N ASP A 319 -9.29 -21.99 28.83
CA ASP A 319 -8.04 -21.25 28.58
C ASP A 319 -6.97 -22.18 27.99
N VAL A 320 -6.87 -23.41 28.50
CA VAL A 320 -5.95 -24.44 27.98
C VAL A 320 -6.27 -24.79 26.52
N LEU A 321 -7.56 -24.91 26.16
CA LEU A 321 -7.98 -25.12 24.77
C LEU A 321 -7.61 -23.95 23.85
N LEU A 322 -7.63 -22.71 24.35
CA LEU A 322 -7.17 -21.56 23.58
C LEU A 322 -5.65 -21.63 23.33
N PHE A 323 -4.85 -22.03 24.33
CA PHE A 323 -3.42 -22.29 24.13
C PHE A 323 -3.15 -23.37 23.08
N GLU A 324 -3.95 -24.44 23.07
CA GLU A 324 -3.85 -25.47 22.03
C GLU A 324 -4.21 -24.94 20.65
N ALA A 325 -5.23 -24.09 20.55
CA ALA A 325 -5.68 -23.51 19.29
C ALA A 325 -4.64 -22.58 18.64
N ILE A 326 -3.76 -21.97 19.44
CA ILE A 326 -2.71 -21.04 18.97
C ILE A 326 -1.32 -21.69 18.79
N LYS A 327 -1.22 -23.02 18.88
CA LYS A 327 0.03 -23.74 18.65
C LYS A 327 0.57 -23.46 17.25
N GLY A 328 1.87 -23.11 17.17
CA GLY A 328 2.54 -22.77 15.91
C GLY A 328 2.22 -21.38 15.34
N MET A 329 1.39 -20.58 16.03
CA MET A 329 1.04 -19.22 15.64
C MET A 329 1.81 -18.18 16.47
N ASN A 330 2.04 -16.99 15.89
CA ASN A 330 2.61 -15.87 16.64
C ASN A 330 1.54 -15.34 17.60
N ALA A 331 1.82 -15.38 18.90
CA ALA A 331 0.90 -14.85 19.89
C ALA A 331 1.64 -14.14 21.02
N ILE A 332 0.96 -13.15 21.62
CA ILE A 332 1.35 -12.52 22.88
C ILE A 332 0.29 -12.91 23.91
N ILE A 333 0.75 -13.40 25.05
CA ILE A 333 -0.12 -13.78 26.17
C ILE A 333 -0.25 -12.58 27.10
N ILE A 334 -1.48 -12.13 27.31
CA ILE A 334 -1.80 -10.95 28.12
C ILE A 334 -2.50 -11.42 29.39
N VAL A 335 -1.84 -11.31 30.54
CA VAL A 335 -2.44 -11.57 31.85
C VAL A 335 -3.00 -10.26 32.38
N ASN A 336 -4.29 -10.05 32.18
CA ASN A 336 -4.97 -8.81 32.49
C ASN A 336 -5.55 -8.79 33.92
N LYS A 337 -5.95 -7.60 34.40
CA LYS A 337 -6.49 -7.32 35.74
C LYS A 337 -5.46 -7.50 36.86
N SER A 338 -4.23 -7.03 36.63
CA SER A 338 -3.15 -7.05 37.63
C SER A 338 -3.42 -6.18 38.86
N ASP A 339 -4.40 -5.28 38.77
CA ASP A 339 -4.92 -4.45 39.87
C ASP A 339 -5.69 -5.27 40.93
N LEU A 340 -6.17 -6.46 40.57
CA LEU A 340 -6.90 -7.35 41.48
C LEU A 340 -5.99 -8.40 42.12
N ALA A 341 -6.52 -9.12 43.12
CA ALA A 341 -5.81 -10.25 43.74
C ALA A 341 -5.58 -11.36 42.71
N GLN A 342 -4.32 -11.71 42.45
CA GLN A 342 -3.96 -12.69 41.44
C GLN A 342 -4.22 -14.12 41.93
N GLN A 343 -4.93 -14.91 41.12
CA GLN A 343 -5.22 -16.33 41.37
C GLN A 343 -4.71 -17.25 40.26
N ILE A 344 -4.31 -16.68 39.12
CA ILE A 344 -3.79 -17.45 37.99
C ILE A 344 -2.41 -18.05 38.30
N ASP A 345 -2.20 -19.30 37.91
CA ASP A 345 -0.88 -19.94 38.03
C ASP A 345 0.03 -19.49 36.88
N LEU A 346 0.87 -18.49 37.16
CA LEU A 346 1.82 -17.95 36.17
C LEU A 346 2.86 -18.98 35.71
N VAL A 347 3.21 -19.98 36.54
CA VAL A 347 4.14 -21.04 36.13
C VAL A 347 3.48 -21.87 35.05
N ARG A 348 2.22 -22.27 35.27
CA ARG A 348 1.45 -23.02 34.28
C ARG A 348 1.20 -22.22 33.00
N VAL A 349 0.91 -20.93 33.10
CA VAL A 349 0.79 -20.04 31.94
C VAL A 349 2.09 -20.00 31.15
N THR A 350 3.24 -19.91 31.83
CA THR A 350 4.56 -19.89 31.19
C THR A 350 4.87 -21.19 30.44
N GLU A 351 4.51 -22.34 31.01
CA GLU A 351 4.62 -23.64 30.33
C GLU A 351 3.77 -23.69 29.06
N LEU A 352 2.52 -23.22 29.13
CA LEU A 352 1.60 -23.23 28.00
C LEU A 352 1.93 -22.19 26.93
N ALA A 353 2.55 -21.07 27.32
CA ALA A 353 2.99 -20.03 26.41
C ALA A 353 4.10 -20.52 25.47
N ASP A 354 4.86 -21.56 25.85
CA ASP A 354 5.85 -22.22 24.99
C ASP A 354 6.86 -21.22 24.38
N GLY A 355 7.46 -20.40 25.23
CA GLY A 355 8.45 -19.38 24.84
C GLY A 355 7.87 -18.11 24.22
N ARG A 356 6.55 -18.00 24.07
CA ARG A 356 5.90 -16.76 23.60
C ARG A 356 5.95 -15.65 24.66
N PRO A 357 5.98 -14.37 24.26
CA PRO A 357 5.97 -13.25 25.19
C PRO A 357 4.72 -13.26 26.08
N ILE A 358 4.93 -13.00 27.38
CA ILE A 358 3.87 -12.85 28.38
C ILE A 358 3.96 -11.44 28.94
N VAL A 359 2.85 -10.71 28.92
CA VAL A 359 2.74 -9.35 29.44
C VAL A 359 1.64 -9.29 30.48
N THR A 360 1.92 -8.69 31.62
CA THR A 360 0.92 -8.46 32.67
C THR A 360 0.39 -7.04 32.55
N THR A 361 -0.94 -6.88 32.55
CA THR A 361 -1.59 -5.59 32.35
C THR A 361 -2.69 -5.32 33.37
N SER A 362 -2.91 -4.04 33.68
CA SER A 362 -4.20 -3.55 34.15
C SER A 362 -4.70 -2.56 33.11
N LEU A 363 -5.63 -3.00 32.27
CA LEU A 363 -6.22 -2.13 31.23
C LEU A 363 -7.11 -1.02 31.82
N LEU A 364 -7.54 -1.15 33.08
CA LEU A 364 -8.28 -0.12 33.79
C LEU A 364 -7.34 1.00 34.27
N GLU A 365 -6.16 0.64 34.77
CA GLU A 365 -5.16 1.57 35.27
C GLU A 365 -4.11 1.95 34.20
N GLU A 366 -4.29 1.48 32.96
CA GLU A 366 -3.36 1.63 31.84
C GLU A 366 -1.93 1.10 32.13
N ALA A 367 -1.79 0.21 33.11
CA ALA A 367 -0.52 -0.38 33.49
C ALA A 367 -0.15 -1.55 32.57
N GLY A 368 1.12 -1.62 32.16
CA GLY A 368 1.65 -2.69 31.30
C GLY A 368 1.31 -2.56 29.81
N VAL A 369 0.55 -1.53 29.41
CA VAL A 369 0.22 -1.26 27.98
C VAL A 369 1.49 -0.97 27.19
N ASN A 370 2.40 -0.15 27.73
CA ASN A 370 3.70 0.14 27.13
C ASN A 370 4.55 -1.13 26.87
N ASP A 371 4.48 -2.10 27.78
CA ASP A 371 5.20 -3.37 27.64
C ASP A 371 4.56 -4.25 26.55
N LEU A 372 3.22 -4.23 26.45
CA LEU A 372 2.49 -4.88 25.37
C LEU A 372 2.86 -4.29 24.02
N GLU A 373 2.88 -2.96 23.89
CA GLU A 373 3.30 -2.30 22.66
C GLU A 373 4.74 -2.65 22.28
N ALA A 374 5.65 -2.70 23.26
CA ALA A 374 7.03 -3.08 23.06
C ALA A 374 7.14 -4.55 22.60
N ALA A 375 6.36 -5.46 23.19
CA ALA A 375 6.31 -6.86 22.81
C ALA A 375 5.79 -7.01 21.37
N ILE A 376 4.72 -6.31 21.01
CA ILE A 376 4.20 -6.24 19.63
C ILE A 376 5.32 -5.78 18.70
N ALA A 377 5.92 -4.61 18.94
CA ALA A 377 6.98 -4.07 18.10
C ALA A 377 8.17 -5.04 17.93
N SER A 378 8.58 -5.71 19.00
CA SER A 378 9.73 -6.64 19.00
C SER A 378 9.49 -7.92 18.19
N LEU A 379 8.24 -8.38 18.07
CA LEU A 379 7.90 -9.53 17.23
C LEU A 379 8.00 -9.20 15.73
N PHE A 380 7.89 -7.93 15.35
CA PHE A 380 7.88 -7.49 13.95
C PHE A 380 9.19 -6.88 13.50
N PHE A 381 9.78 -6.04 14.34
CA PHE A 381 11.07 -5.43 14.13
C PHE A 381 12.10 -6.25 14.93
N GLU A 382 12.71 -7.25 14.28
CA GLU A 382 13.84 -7.98 14.86
C GLU A 382 14.86 -7.00 15.45
N GLN A 383 15.49 -7.37 16.58
CA GLN A 383 16.54 -6.56 17.20
C GLN A 383 17.64 -6.25 16.18
N GLY A 384 17.67 -5.02 15.66
CA GLY A 384 18.79 -4.49 14.88
C GLY A 384 18.50 -4.05 13.45
N VAL A 385 17.30 -4.25 12.91
CA VAL A 385 16.96 -3.77 11.56
C VAL A 385 16.21 -2.43 11.64
N GLU A 386 16.83 -1.44 12.28
CA GLU A 386 16.52 -0.02 12.03
C GLU A 386 17.21 0.43 10.74
N SER A 387 16.97 -0.27 9.63
CA SER A 387 17.50 0.17 8.35
C SER A 387 16.48 1.12 7.73
N GLN A 388 16.58 2.39 8.13
CA GLN A 388 15.94 3.53 7.45
C GLN A 388 16.37 3.63 5.98
N ASP A 389 17.45 2.94 5.58
CA ASP A 389 18.03 2.97 4.24
C ASP A 389 17.70 1.75 3.34
N MET A 390 17.02 0.72 3.85
CA MET A 390 16.64 -0.44 3.01
C MET A 390 15.53 -0.07 2.02
N THR A 391 15.68 -0.47 0.76
CA THR A 391 14.58 -0.40 -0.21
C THR A 391 13.60 -1.52 0.10
N TYR A 392 12.48 -1.18 0.73
CA TYR A 392 11.43 -2.15 1.03
C TYR A 392 10.60 -2.43 -0.23
N VAL A 393 10.39 -3.72 -0.50
CA VAL A 393 9.38 -4.18 -1.46
C VAL A 393 8.12 -4.55 -0.70
N SER A 394 7.06 -3.78 -0.86
CA SER A 394 5.81 -3.94 -0.11
C SER A 394 4.69 -4.63 -0.90
N ASN A 395 4.68 -4.48 -2.22
CA ASN A 395 3.60 -4.95 -3.07
C ASN A 395 3.76 -6.44 -3.43
N ALA A 396 2.72 -7.25 -3.19
CA ALA A 396 2.68 -8.66 -3.56
C ALA A 396 3.02 -8.93 -5.03
N ARG A 397 2.62 -8.04 -5.95
CA ARG A 397 2.98 -8.09 -7.38
C ARG A 397 4.50 -8.05 -7.58
N HIS A 398 5.15 -7.04 -6.99
CA HIS A 398 6.60 -6.88 -7.05
C HIS A 398 7.31 -8.10 -6.45
N ILE A 399 6.85 -8.57 -5.28
CA ILE A 399 7.44 -9.74 -4.61
C ILE A 399 7.34 -10.98 -5.51
N GLN A 400 6.21 -11.20 -6.17
CA GLN A 400 6.05 -12.34 -7.08
C GLN A 400 6.94 -12.21 -8.32
N LEU A 401 7.04 -11.02 -8.92
CA LEU A 401 7.92 -10.77 -10.07
C LEU A 401 9.39 -10.97 -9.70
N ILE A 402 9.82 -10.48 -8.53
CA ILE A 402 11.19 -10.67 -8.01
C ILE A 402 11.47 -12.15 -7.76
N LYS A 403 10.53 -12.90 -7.15
CA LYS A 403 10.68 -14.36 -6.96
C LYS A 403 10.83 -15.09 -8.28
N ARG A 404 10.02 -14.76 -9.29
CA ARG A 404 10.10 -15.34 -10.63
C ARG A 404 11.42 -15.02 -11.31
N ALA A 405 11.86 -13.77 -11.26
CA ALA A 405 13.15 -13.35 -11.80
C ALA A 405 14.33 -14.05 -11.09
N SER A 406 14.26 -14.18 -9.76
CA SER A 406 15.27 -14.91 -8.97
C SER A 406 15.36 -16.37 -9.39
N GLN A 407 14.22 -17.05 -9.57
CA GLN A 407 14.20 -18.43 -10.06
C GLN A 407 14.81 -18.55 -11.47
N MET A 408 14.45 -17.66 -12.39
CA MET A 408 15.01 -17.66 -13.75
C MET A 408 16.53 -17.43 -13.75
N ILE A 409 17.03 -16.60 -12.84
CA ILE A 409 18.48 -16.38 -12.67
C ILE A 409 19.15 -17.62 -12.08
N GLU A 410 18.53 -18.29 -11.10
CA GLU A 410 19.03 -19.56 -10.56
C GLU A 410 19.07 -20.65 -11.63
N ASP A 411 18.04 -20.73 -12.48
CA ASP A 411 17.98 -21.68 -13.59
C ASP A 411 19.10 -21.40 -14.61
N ALA A 412 19.35 -20.12 -14.94
CA ALA A 412 20.43 -19.71 -15.83
C ALA A 412 21.83 -20.03 -15.26
N LEU A 413 22.03 -19.81 -13.95
CA LEU A 413 23.28 -20.16 -13.26
C LEU A 413 23.50 -21.68 -13.25
N GLY A 414 22.47 -22.47 -12.91
CA GLY A 414 22.55 -23.93 -12.94
C GLY A 414 22.79 -24.48 -14.34
N ALA A 415 22.23 -23.84 -15.37
CA ALA A 415 22.47 -24.18 -16.77
C ALA A 415 23.93 -23.93 -17.19
N ALA A 416 24.51 -22.79 -16.77
CA ALA A 416 25.90 -22.46 -17.00
C ALA A 416 26.85 -23.44 -16.27
N GLU A 417 26.58 -23.75 -15.01
CA GLU A 417 27.35 -24.73 -14.22
C GLU A 417 27.31 -26.14 -14.83
N ALA A 418 26.18 -26.54 -15.42
CA ALA A 418 26.02 -27.81 -16.10
C ALA A 418 26.64 -27.84 -17.51
N ALA A 419 27.32 -26.78 -17.94
CA ALA A 419 27.88 -26.62 -19.28
C ALA A 419 26.84 -26.85 -20.40
N MET A 420 25.60 -26.38 -20.19
CA MET A 420 24.59 -26.40 -21.25
C MET A 420 24.92 -25.40 -22.37
N PRO A 421 24.41 -25.61 -23.59
CA PRO A 421 24.58 -24.64 -24.68
C PRO A 421 24.16 -23.23 -24.26
N ILE A 422 25.01 -22.25 -24.59
CA ILE A 422 24.85 -20.84 -24.15
C ILE A 422 23.48 -20.27 -24.55
N ASP A 423 22.96 -20.65 -25.72
CA ASP A 423 21.65 -20.24 -26.21
C ASP A 423 20.53 -20.56 -25.20
N MET A 424 20.66 -21.65 -24.45
CA MET A 424 19.70 -22.03 -23.40
C MET A 424 19.81 -21.12 -22.18
N VAL A 425 21.03 -20.79 -21.76
CA VAL A 425 21.29 -19.86 -20.65
C VAL A 425 20.72 -18.48 -20.94
N GLN A 426 20.89 -18.01 -22.18
CA GLN A 426 20.40 -16.70 -22.62
C GLN A 426 18.87 -16.57 -22.52
N ILE A 427 18.12 -17.64 -22.79
CA ILE A 427 16.65 -17.63 -22.73
C ILE A 427 16.17 -17.24 -21.33
N ASP A 428 16.75 -17.81 -20.28
CA ASP A 428 16.33 -17.55 -18.91
C ASP A 428 16.79 -16.17 -18.42
N LEU A 429 17.99 -15.71 -18.81
CA LEU A 429 18.42 -14.33 -18.57
C LEU A 429 17.48 -13.31 -19.23
N ARG A 430 17.05 -13.56 -20.46
CA ARG A 430 16.11 -12.69 -21.18
C ARG A 430 14.74 -12.66 -20.50
N ARG A 431 14.24 -13.82 -20.06
CA ARG A 431 12.99 -13.91 -19.30
C ARG A 431 13.08 -13.17 -17.96
N ALA A 432 14.21 -13.26 -17.26
CA ALA A 432 14.45 -12.50 -16.03
C ALA A 432 14.43 -10.99 -16.31
N TRP A 433 15.08 -10.55 -17.40
CA TRP A 433 15.09 -9.15 -17.84
C TRP A 433 13.68 -8.63 -18.18
N ASP A 434 12.87 -9.40 -18.91
CA ASP A 434 11.48 -9.07 -19.24
C ASP A 434 10.62 -9.01 -17.96
N THR A 435 10.77 -9.99 -17.06
CA THR A 435 10.02 -10.08 -15.79
C THR A 435 10.32 -8.91 -14.86
N LEU A 436 11.58 -8.47 -14.78
CA LEU A 436 11.95 -7.26 -14.04
C LEU A 436 11.36 -6.01 -14.70
N GLY A 437 11.24 -5.99 -16.04
CA GLY A 437 10.60 -4.89 -16.76
C GLY A 437 9.12 -4.70 -16.44
N GLU A 438 8.42 -5.78 -16.06
CA GLU A 438 7.01 -5.71 -15.67
C GLU A 438 6.82 -4.93 -14.36
N ILE A 439 7.85 -4.82 -13.51
CA ILE A 439 7.80 -4.05 -12.26
C ILE A 439 7.58 -2.56 -12.57
N ASN A 440 8.40 -2.01 -13.48
CA ASN A 440 8.34 -0.61 -13.89
C ASN A 440 7.27 -0.33 -14.95
N GLY A 441 6.72 -1.38 -15.57
CA GLY A 441 5.69 -1.27 -16.60
C GLY A 441 6.22 -1.17 -18.04
N ASP A 442 7.53 -1.38 -18.25
CA ASP A 442 8.15 -1.31 -19.59
C ASP A 442 7.73 -2.47 -20.51
N THR A 443 7.38 -3.62 -19.91
CA THR A 443 6.92 -4.84 -20.59
C THR A 443 5.51 -5.26 -20.16
N ALA A 444 4.79 -4.40 -19.43
CA ALA A 444 3.46 -4.70 -18.92
C ALA A 444 2.39 -4.75 -20.02
N GLN A 445 1.42 -5.65 -19.87
CA GLN A 445 0.26 -5.76 -20.77
C GLN A 445 -0.81 -4.71 -20.43
N ASP A 446 -1.53 -4.21 -21.43
CA ASP A 446 -2.60 -3.21 -21.26
C ASP A 446 -3.66 -3.64 -20.23
N SER A 447 -4.07 -4.92 -20.23
CA SER A 447 -5.06 -5.44 -19.28
C SER A 447 -4.60 -5.37 -17.82
N LEU A 448 -3.29 -5.52 -17.57
CA LEU A 448 -2.72 -5.37 -16.23
C LEU A 448 -2.79 -3.90 -15.79
N LEU A 449 -2.48 -2.98 -16.70
CA LEU A 449 -2.57 -1.54 -16.43
C LEU A 449 -4.01 -1.16 -16.05
N ASP A 450 -5.00 -1.62 -16.81
CA ASP A 450 -6.41 -1.34 -16.52
C ASP A 450 -6.84 -1.89 -15.16
N GLN A 451 -6.45 -3.12 -14.83
CA GLN A 451 -6.76 -3.70 -13.53
C GLN A 451 -6.10 -2.91 -12.37
N LEU A 452 -4.85 -2.49 -12.53
CA LEU A 452 -4.15 -1.72 -11.49
C LEU A 452 -4.80 -0.35 -11.28
N PHE A 453 -5.05 0.40 -12.35
CA PHE A 453 -5.63 1.74 -12.26
C PHE A 453 -7.09 1.71 -11.79
N SER A 454 -7.84 0.63 -12.05
CA SER A 454 -9.21 0.47 -11.54
C SER A 454 -9.31 0.45 -9.99
N GLN A 455 -8.21 0.14 -9.29
CA GLN A 455 -8.16 0.12 -7.83
C GLN A 455 -7.92 1.50 -7.19
N PHE A 456 -7.64 2.51 -8.01
CA PHE A 456 -7.45 3.89 -7.55
C PHE A 456 -8.79 4.57 -7.30
N CYS A 457 -8.77 5.67 -6.56
CA CYS A 457 -9.94 6.52 -6.38
C CYS A 457 -10.22 7.34 -7.65
N LEU A 458 -11.48 7.74 -7.85
CA LEU A 458 -11.84 8.78 -8.82
C LEU A 458 -11.11 10.09 -8.47
N GLY A 459 -10.57 10.79 -9.48
CA GLY A 459 -9.83 12.04 -9.28
C GLY A 459 -8.32 11.89 -9.08
N LYS A 460 -7.81 10.66 -9.11
CA LYS A 460 -6.38 10.35 -9.22
C LYS A 460 -6.12 9.38 -10.33
#